data_AF-A0A914G9K9-F1
#
_entry.id   AF-A0A914G9K9-F1
#
_cell.length_a   1.000
_cell.length_b   1.000
_cell.length_c   1.000
_cell.angle_alpha   90.00
_cell.angle_beta   90.00
_cell.angle_gamma   90.00
#
_symmetry.space_group_name_H-M   'P 1'
#
loop_
_entity.id
_entity.type
_entity.pdbx_description
1 polymer ?
#
loop_
_entity_poly.entity_id
_entity_poly.type
_entity_poly.pdbx_seq_one_letter_code
_entity_poly.pdbx_strand_id
1 'polypeptide(L)'
;NSRKIKVNALLTTYEILLKDKAFLSGFDWAALMVDEAHRLKNDESLLYQCLRNFSTAHRLLITGTPLQNSLKELWALLHFIMPDNWPDFEAEHEDRDHKGISALHKKLEPYLLRRVKKDVEKSLPAKVEQILRVDMTAQQKQYYKWILTRNYQELSKGVKGSINGFVNLIMELKKCCNHCSLVRQYDDIEIDAQSRLQQLLKSSGKLILLDKLLCRLKETGHRVLIFSQMVMMLDILQEYMSLRRFNTQRLDGSMRADLRKQALDHFNAPNSSDFCFLL
;
A
#
# COMPACT_ATOMS: atom_id res chain seq x y z
N ASN A 1 9.85 -17.36 -42.49
CA ASN A 1 9.16 -18.27 -41.54
C ASN A 1 8.53 -17.47 -40.41
N SER A 2 7.32 -16.95 -40.63
CA SER A 2 6.55 -16.32 -39.55
C SER A 2 6.14 -17.40 -38.55
N ARG A 3 6.65 -17.32 -37.31
CA ARG A 3 6.16 -18.16 -36.22
C ARG A 3 4.66 -17.84 -36.06
N LYS A 4 3.80 -18.80 -36.38
CA LYS A 4 2.35 -18.65 -36.21
C LYS A 4 2.06 -18.51 -34.71
N ILE A 5 1.80 -17.29 -34.26
CA ILE A 5 1.47 -16.98 -32.87
C ILE A 5 0.06 -17.56 -32.60
N LYS A 6 -0.07 -18.41 -31.58
CA LYS A 6 -1.34 -19.07 -31.22
C LYS A 6 -2.19 -18.30 -30.22
N VAL A 7 -1.67 -17.21 -29.67
CA VAL A 7 -2.30 -16.43 -28.60
C VAL A 7 -2.63 -15.01 -29.08
N ASN A 8 -3.76 -14.47 -28.64
CA ASN A 8 -4.17 -13.10 -28.97
C ASN A 8 -3.86 -12.10 -27.85
N ALA A 9 -3.81 -12.56 -26.60
CA ALA A 9 -3.52 -11.75 -25.43
C ALA A 9 -2.51 -12.45 -24.53
N LEU A 10 -1.58 -11.68 -23.97
CA LEU A 10 -0.62 -12.13 -22.96
C LEU A 10 -0.84 -11.31 -21.69
N LEU A 11 -1.13 -11.99 -20.58
CA LEU A 11 -1.14 -11.38 -19.26
C LEU A 11 0.17 -11.69 -18.55
N THR A 12 0.87 -10.68 -18.06
CA THR A 12 2.15 -10.82 -17.36
C THR A 12 2.25 -9.85 -16.20
N THR A 13 3.16 -10.11 -15.26
CA THR A 13 3.50 -9.17 -14.19
C THR A 13 4.74 -8.36 -14.56
N TYR A 14 4.97 -7.25 -13.86
CA TYR A 14 6.15 -6.40 -14.10
C TYR A 14 7.47 -7.14 -13.93
N GLU A 15 7.55 -8.05 -12.96
CA GLU A 15 8.76 -8.81 -12.69
C GLU A 15 9.08 -9.82 -13.81
N ILE A 16 8.05 -10.52 -14.32
CA ILE A 16 8.21 -11.47 -15.42
C ILE A 16 8.58 -10.73 -16.70
N LEU A 17 7.92 -9.60 -16.97
CA LEU A 17 8.23 -8.77 -18.14
C LEU A 17 9.69 -8.32 -18.16
N LEU A 18 10.22 -7.87 -17.02
CA LEU A 18 11.63 -7.45 -16.92
C LEU A 18 12.61 -8.60 -17.10
N LYS A 19 12.27 -9.81 -16.63
CA LYS A 19 13.09 -11.01 -16.80
C LYS A 19 13.10 -11.48 -18.25
N ASP A 20 11.94 -11.50 -18.90
CA ASP A 20 11.76 -12.07 -20.24
C ASP A 20 11.72 -11.02 -21.36
N LYS A 21 12.22 -9.80 -21.08
CA LYS A 21 12.15 -8.66 -22.01
C LYS A 21 12.72 -8.94 -23.39
N ALA A 22 13.80 -9.72 -23.49
CA ALA A 22 14.44 -10.04 -24.77
C ALA A 22 13.57 -10.92 -25.68
N PHE A 23 12.78 -11.81 -25.07
CA PHE A 23 11.80 -12.61 -25.80
C PHE A 23 10.59 -11.76 -26.19
N LEU A 24 10.06 -10.98 -25.25
CA LEU A 24 8.86 -10.17 -25.45
C LEU A 24 9.08 -9.00 -26.42
N SER A 25 10.30 -8.44 -26.51
CA SER A 25 10.64 -7.36 -27.44
C SER A 25 10.74 -7.83 -28.90
N GLY A 26 10.81 -9.14 -29.15
CA GLY A 26 10.86 -9.70 -30.50
C GLY A 26 9.51 -9.75 -31.22
N PHE A 27 8.44 -9.30 -30.56
CA PHE A 27 7.08 -9.25 -31.12
C PHE A 27 6.65 -7.82 -31.41
N ASP A 28 5.94 -7.63 -32.52
CA ASP A 28 5.23 -6.39 -32.82
C ASP A 28 3.85 -6.43 -32.13
N TRP A 29 3.71 -5.66 -31.05
CA TRP A 29 2.50 -5.64 -30.26
C TRP A 29 1.46 -4.69 -30.85
N ALA A 30 0.24 -5.17 -31.09
CA ALA A 30 -0.85 -4.30 -31.52
C ALA A 30 -1.26 -3.30 -30.43
N ALA A 31 -1.28 -3.73 -29.17
CA ALA A 31 -1.61 -2.87 -28.04
C ALA A 31 -0.83 -3.28 -26.79
N LEU A 32 -0.40 -2.29 -26.01
CA LEU A 32 0.15 -2.44 -24.66
C LEU A 32 -0.82 -1.82 -23.66
N MET A 33 -1.31 -2.64 -22.73
CA MET A 33 -2.19 -2.20 -21.64
C MET A 33 -1.44 -2.34 -20.32
N VAL A 34 -1.29 -1.24 -19.59
CA VAL A 34 -0.58 -1.19 -18.31
C VAL A 34 -1.55 -0.83 -17.21
N ASP A 35 -1.78 -1.75 -16.28
CA ASP A 35 -2.64 -1.54 -15.11
C ASP A 35 -1.83 -1.05 -13.91
N GLU A 36 -2.42 -0.22 -13.06
CA GLU A 36 -1.71 0.52 -12.01
C GLU A 36 -0.51 1.31 -12.56
N ALA A 37 -0.75 2.06 -13.63
CA ALA A 37 0.26 2.79 -14.40
C ALA A 37 1.05 3.84 -13.59
N HIS A 38 0.66 4.13 -12.35
CA HIS A 38 1.48 4.89 -11.40
C HIS A 38 2.88 4.27 -11.19
N ARG A 39 3.10 3.00 -11.55
CA ARG A 39 4.42 2.36 -11.61
C ARG A 39 5.37 2.96 -12.65
N LEU A 40 4.86 3.65 -13.68
CA LEU A 40 5.62 4.29 -14.77
C LEU A 40 5.92 5.77 -14.52
N LYS A 41 5.72 6.25 -13.29
CA LYS A 41 5.87 7.67 -12.94
C LYS A 41 7.30 8.22 -13.00
N ASN A 42 8.30 7.35 -13.15
CA ASN A 42 9.71 7.73 -13.28
C ASN A 42 10.26 7.16 -14.59
N ASP A 43 10.65 8.05 -15.49
CA ASP A 43 11.20 7.75 -16.81
C ASP A 43 12.59 7.10 -16.75
N GLU A 44 13.30 7.27 -15.65
CA GLU A 44 14.59 6.62 -15.37
C GLU A 44 14.41 5.17 -14.90
N SER A 45 13.19 4.73 -14.59
CA SER A 45 12.97 3.38 -14.07
C SER A 45 13.22 2.31 -15.14
N LEU A 46 13.79 1.17 -14.73
CA LEU A 46 14.03 0.03 -15.62
C LEU A 46 12.76 -0.44 -16.34
N LEU A 47 11.63 -0.41 -15.65
CA LEU A 47 10.32 -0.77 -16.22
C LEU A 47 9.93 0.19 -17.35
N TYR A 48 10.05 1.50 -17.11
CA TYR A 48 9.75 2.51 -18.11
C TYR A 48 10.62 2.35 -19.35
N GLN A 49 11.94 2.29 -19.17
CA GLN A 49 12.89 2.16 -20.28
C GLN A 49 12.67 0.86 -21.07
N CYS A 50 12.38 -0.24 -20.38
CA CYS A 50 12.08 -1.52 -21.03
C CYS A 50 10.82 -1.44 -21.89
N LEU A 51 9.71 -0.95 -21.34
CA LEU A 51 8.44 -0.88 -22.07
C LEU A 51 8.46 0.17 -23.18
N ARG A 52 9.20 1.26 -23.01
CA ARG A 52 9.35 2.30 -24.04
C ARG A 52 9.92 1.72 -25.34
N ASN A 53 10.86 0.78 -25.23
CA ASN A 53 11.54 0.14 -26.34
C ASN A 53 10.72 -0.94 -27.05
N PHE A 54 9.53 -1.29 -26.54
CA PHE A 54 8.69 -2.29 -27.19
C PHE A 54 7.99 -1.66 -28.41
N SER A 55 7.99 -2.40 -29.53
CA SER A 55 7.21 -2.09 -30.73
C SER A 55 5.72 -2.24 -30.40
N THR A 56 5.00 -1.12 -30.33
CA THR A 56 3.57 -1.08 -29.94
C THR A 56 2.80 -0.09 -30.82
N ALA A 57 1.68 -0.50 -31.42
CA ALA A 57 0.83 0.44 -32.18
C ALA A 57 -0.07 1.30 -31.27
N HIS A 58 -0.57 0.75 -30.16
CA HIS A 58 -1.41 1.47 -29.20
C HIS A 58 -0.90 1.27 -27.76
N ARG A 59 -1.01 2.31 -26.93
CA ARG A 59 -0.68 2.27 -25.50
C ARG A 59 -1.87 2.75 -24.68
N LEU A 60 -2.30 1.95 -23.70
CA LEU A 60 -3.35 2.30 -22.75
C LEU A 60 -2.81 2.18 -21.34
N LEU A 61 -2.94 3.26 -20.57
CA LEU A 61 -2.58 3.30 -19.15
C LEU A 61 -3.85 3.34 -18.32
N ILE A 62 -3.94 2.46 -17.33
CA ILE A 62 -5.05 2.37 -16.37
C ILE A 62 -4.47 2.61 -14.98
N THR A 63 -5.06 3.53 -14.21
CA THR A 63 -4.66 3.79 -12.83
C THR A 63 -5.83 4.28 -11.99
N GLY A 64 -5.98 3.72 -10.80
CA GLY A 64 -6.99 4.18 -9.83
C GLY A 64 -6.54 5.39 -9.02
N THR A 65 -5.22 5.63 -8.93
CA THR A 65 -4.65 6.78 -8.24
C THR A 65 -4.42 7.91 -9.25
N PRO A 66 -5.03 9.09 -9.05
CA PRO A 66 -4.71 10.24 -9.90
C PRO A 66 -3.23 10.59 -9.71
N LEU A 67 -2.62 11.13 -10.76
CA LEU A 67 -1.29 11.76 -10.79
C LEU A 67 -1.02 12.49 -9.47
N GLN A 68 -0.10 11.94 -8.68
CA GLN A 68 -0.23 12.10 -7.24
C GLN A 68 0.67 13.19 -6.66
N ASN A 69 1.81 13.56 -7.27
CA ASN A 69 2.71 14.52 -6.61
C ASN A 69 3.54 15.48 -7.47
N SER A 70 3.71 15.30 -8.79
CA SER A 70 4.49 16.26 -9.60
C SER A 70 4.13 16.29 -11.08
N LEU A 71 4.41 17.42 -11.74
CA LEU A 71 4.30 17.56 -13.20
C LEU A 71 5.24 16.60 -13.94
N LYS A 72 6.41 16.27 -13.37
CA LYS A 72 7.33 15.26 -13.91
C LYS A 72 6.69 13.87 -13.98
N GLU A 73 5.93 13.48 -12.94
CA GLU A 73 5.20 12.19 -12.99
C GLU A 73 4.15 12.18 -14.11
N LEU A 74 3.46 13.31 -14.31
CA LEU A 74 2.48 13.47 -15.40
C LEU A 74 3.13 13.46 -16.78
N TRP A 75 4.23 14.19 -16.93
CA TRP A 75 5.02 14.19 -18.14
C TRP A 75 5.48 12.79 -18.49
N ALA A 76 6.04 12.04 -17.52
CA ALA A 76 6.50 10.68 -17.76
C ALA A 76 5.38 9.79 -18.32
N LEU A 77 4.16 9.85 -17.77
CA LEU A 77 3.04 9.07 -18.30
C LEU A 77 2.60 9.52 -19.71
N LEU A 78 2.57 10.83 -19.98
CA LEU A 78 2.17 11.35 -21.29
C LEU A 78 3.21 11.05 -22.37
N HIS A 79 4.48 11.30 -22.06
CA HIS A 79 5.61 10.98 -22.91
C HIS A 79 5.71 9.47 -23.17
N PHE A 80 5.27 8.63 -22.21
CA PHE A 80 5.15 7.19 -22.44
C PHE A 80 4.08 6.83 -23.46
N ILE A 81 2.90 7.47 -23.42
CA ILE A 81 1.81 7.20 -24.38
C ILE A 81 2.14 7.80 -25.75
N MET A 82 2.69 9.01 -25.79
CA MET A 82 2.99 9.78 -27.00
C MET A 82 4.38 10.42 -26.88
N PRO A 83 5.45 9.72 -27.30
CA PRO A 83 6.83 10.22 -27.18
C PRO A 83 7.09 11.53 -27.94
N ASP A 84 6.45 11.70 -29.10
CA ASP A 84 6.77 12.78 -30.04
C ASP A 84 6.04 14.11 -29.77
N ASN A 85 5.05 14.12 -28.85
CA ASN A 85 4.13 15.25 -28.69
C ASN A 85 4.45 16.19 -27.52
N TRP A 86 5.48 15.90 -26.71
CA TRP A 86 5.71 16.58 -25.42
C TRP A 86 7.18 16.86 -25.06
N PRO A 87 8.05 17.35 -25.96
CA PRO A 87 9.45 17.60 -25.66
C PRO A 87 9.67 18.73 -24.61
N ASP A 88 8.88 19.81 -24.67
CA ASP A 88 9.06 21.02 -23.85
C ASP A 88 8.06 21.14 -22.68
N PHE A 89 7.33 20.07 -22.38
CA PHE A 89 6.19 20.10 -21.45
C PHE A 89 6.55 20.60 -20.04
N GLU A 90 7.71 20.20 -19.52
CA GLU A 90 8.16 20.65 -18.19
C GLU A 90 8.46 22.14 -18.16
N ALA A 91 9.12 22.68 -19.20
CA ALA A 91 9.42 24.10 -19.32
C ALA A 91 8.16 24.96 -19.55
N GLU A 92 7.19 24.44 -20.30
CA GLU A 92 5.91 25.13 -20.56
C GLU A 92 4.98 25.23 -19.34
N HIS A 93 5.16 24.37 -18.33
CA HIS A 93 4.21 24.21 -17.23
C HIS A 93 4.86 24.30 -15.83
N GLU A 94 6.11 24.77 -15.74
CA GLU A 94 6.84 24.93 -14.47
C GLU A 94 6.10 25.90 -13.52
N ASP A 95 5.36 26.86 -14.08
CA ASP A 95 4.61 27.88 -13.36
C ASP A 95 3.29 27.31 -12.79
N ARG A 96 3.21 27.20 -11.46
CA ARG A 96 2.13 26.51 -10.73
C ARG A 96 0.87 27.34 -10.52
N ASP A 97 0.66 28.36 -11.34
CA ASP A 97 -0.51 29.21 -11.26
C ASP A 97 -1.80 28.44 -11.59
N HIS A 98 -2.90 28.78 -10.89
CA HIS A 98 -4.22 28.18 -11.12
C HIS A 98 -4.67 28.25 -12.59
N LYS A 99 -4.21 29.26 -13.34
CA LYS A 99 -4.49 29.41 -14.78
C LYS A 99 -3.74 28.37 -15.63
N GLY A 100 -2.47 28.09 -15.31
CA GLY A 100 -1.65 27.08 -16.01
C GLY A 100 -2.21 25.67 -15.81
N ILE A 101 -2.65 25.35 -14.59
CA ILE A 101 -3.27 24.06 -14.26
C ILE A 101 -4.59 23.86 -15.03
N SER A 102 -5.44 24.88 -15.14
CA SER A 102 -6.69 24.78 -15.89
C SER A 102 -6.46 24.64 -17.40
N ALA A 103 -5.45 25.31 -17.96
CA ALA A 103 -5.08 25.16 -19.37
C ALA A 103 -4.55 23.75 -19.66
N LEU A 104 -3.72 23.23 -18.76
CA LEU A 104 -3.22 21.86 -18.83
C LEU A 104 -4.36 20.84 -18.80
N HIS A 105 -5.33 20.99 -17.90
CA HIS A 105 -6.50 20.11 -17.86
C HIS A 105 -7.26 20.04 -19.19
N LYS A 106 -7.47 21.17 -19.87
CA LYS A 106 -8.09 21.20 -21.21
C LYS A 106 -7.25 20.49 -22.27
N LYS A 107 -5.93 20.67 -22.24
CA LYS A 107 -5.01 20.00 -23.17
C LYS A 107 -4.98 18.48 -22.97
N LEU A 108 -5.20 18.02 -21.74
CA LEU A 108 -5.19 16.61 -21.35
C LEU A 108 -6.54 15.90 -21.43
N GLU A 109 -7.65 16.65 -21.48
CA GLU A 109 -9.01 16.14 -21.61
C GLU A 109 -9.19 15.05 -22.69
N PRO A 110 -8.65 15.18 -23.93
CA PRO A 110 -8.81 14.12 -24.94
C PRO A 110 -8.01 12.85 -24.65
N TYR A 111 -6.99 12.92 -23.78
CA TYR A 111 -6.10 11.80 -23.47
C TYR A 111 -6.42 11.13 -22.13
N LEU A 112 -7.16 11.80 -21.25
CA LEU A 112 -7.41 11.35 -19.88
C LEU A 112 -8.91 11.25 -19.60
N LEU A 113 -9.39 10.01 -19.48
CA LEU A 113 -10.75 9.76 -19.00
C LEU A 113 -10.75 9.58 -17.48
N ARG A 114 -11.31 10.55 -16.75
CA ARG A 114 -11.49 10.49 -15.29
C ARG A 114 -12.97 10.66 -14.94
N ARG A 115 -13.49 9.75 -14.10
CA ARG A 115 -14.86 9.78 -13.57
C ARG A 115 -14.83 9.63 -12.05
N VAL A 116 -15.72 10.30 -11.32
CA VAL A 116 -15.83 10.06 -9.87
C VAL A 116 -16.93 9.04 -9.58
N LYS A 117 -16.77 8.23 -8.52
CA LYS A 117 -17.75 7.17 -8.18
C LYS A 117 -19.18 7.70 -8.04
N LYS A 118 -19.35 8.93 -7.54
CA LYS A 118 -20.66 9.60 -7.42
C LYS A 118 -21.37 9.79 -8.76
N ASP A 119 -20.62 9.93 -9.85
CA ASP A 119 -21.18 10.14 -11.20
C ASP A 119 -21.68 8.83 -11.82
N VAL A 120 -21.13 7.69 -11.38
CA VAL A 120 -21.28 6.40 -12.06
C VAL A 120 -22.09 5.41 -11.23
N GLU A 121 -21.96 5.43 -9.91
CA GLU A 121 -22.57 4.46 -9.01
C GLU A 121 -23.37 5.14 -7.90
N LYS A 122 -24.69 5.26 -8.15
CA LYS A 122 -25.62 5.96 -7.25
C LYS A 122 -26.12 5.08 -6.11
N SER A 123 -25.92 3.77 -6.16
CA SER A 123 -26.39 2.83 -5.13
C SER A 123 -25.47 2.74 -3.91
N LEU A 124 -24.21 3.19 -4.04
CA LEU A 124 -23.24 3.12 -2.94
C LEU A 124 -23.49 4.23 -1.91
N PRO A 125 -23.49 3.91 -0.60
CA PRO A 125 -23.59 4.90 0.44
C PRO A 125 -22.36 5.83 0.44
N ALA A 126 -22.55 7.04 0.97
CA ALA A 126 -21.46 8.01 1.07
C ALA A 126 -20.32 7.49 1.96
N LYS A 127 -19.07 7.62 1.49
CA LYS A 127 -17.89 7.36 2.31
C LYS A 127 -17.83 8.39 3.44
N VAL A 128 -17.82 7.92 4.68
CA VAL A 128 -17.55 8.74 5.87
C VAL A 128 -16.11 8.52 6.30
N GLU A 129 -15.40 9.62 6.57
CA GLU A 129 -14.01 9.59 7.03
C GLU A 129 -13.91 10.29 8.38
N GLN A 130 -13.35 9.60 9.37
CA GLN A 130 -13.19 10.10 10.73
C GLN A 130 -11.77 9.88 11.21
N ILE A 131 -11.14 10.96 11.68
CA ILE A 131 -9.78 10.93 12.23
C ILE A 131 -9.88 10.82 13.74
N LEU A 132 -9.49 9.67 14.27
CA LEU A 132 -9.43 9.42 15.71
C LEU A 132 -8.04 9.80 16.24
N ARG A 133 -7.99 10.82 17.09
CA ARG A 133 -6.78 11.19 17.81
C ARG A 133 -6.63 10.31 19.03
N VAL A 134 -5.42 9.79 19.24
CA VAL A 134 -5.14 8.78 20.27
C VAL A 134 -3.92 9.21 21.06
N ASP A 135 -4.04 9.16 22.38
CA ASP A 135 -2.92 9.43 23.29
C ASP A 135 -1.99 8.23 23.42
N MET A 136 -0.69 8.50 23.59
CA MET A 136 0.31 7.48 23.88
C MET A 136 0.10 6.91 25.30
N THR A 137 0.29 5.60 25.45
CA THR A 137 0.35 4.96 26.77
C THR A 137 1.61 5.38 27.54
N ALA A 138 1.65 5.11 28.84
CA ALA A 138 2.83 5.39 29.67
C ALA A 138 4.10 4.69 29.11
N GLN A 139 3.96 3.43 28.68
CA GLN A 139 5.07 2.68 28.07
C GLN A 139 5.50 3.29 26.73
N GLN A 140 4.56 3.70 25.88
CA GLN A 140 4.88 4.39 24.63
C GLN A 140 5.61 5.70 24.89
N LYS A 141 5.14 6.54 25.82
CA LYS A 141 5.80 7.81 26.18
C LYS A 141 7.24 7.58 26.64
N GLN A 142 7.48 6.53 27.42
CA GLN A 142 8.82 6.18 27.89
C GLN A 142 9.74 5.78 26.74
N TYR A 143 9.31 4.88 25.87
CA TYR A 143 10.10 4.44 24.72
C TYR A 143 10.31 5.58 23.72
N TYR A 144 9.28 6.40 23.49
CA TYR A 144 9.36 7.59 22.66
C TYR A 144 10.42 8.57 23.18
N LYS A 145 10.46 8.81 24.50
CA LYS A 145 11.50 9.61 25.15
C LYS A 145 12.89 9.00 24.93
N TRP A 146 13.06 7.69 25.16
CA TRP A 146 14.35 7.02 24.95
C TRP A 146 14.85 7.10 23.51
N ILE A 147 13.96 6.93 22.53
CA ILE A 147 14.29 7.07 21.11
C ILE A 147 14.74 8.51 20.82
N LEU A 148 13.97 9.52 21.24
CA LEU A 148 14.31 10.93 21.05
C LEU A 148 15.65 11.32 21.68
N THR A 149 15.91 10.86 22.91
CA THR A 149 17.17 11.15 23.61
C THR A 149 18.34 10.28 23.13
N ARG A 150 18.13 9.42 22.13
CA ARG A 150 19.13 8.46 21.62
C ARG A 150 19.73 7.60 22.72
N ASN A 151 18.91 7.24 23.72
CA ASN A 151 19.35 6.40 24.83
C ASN A 151 19.30 4.93 24.40
N TYR A 152 20.24 4.55 23.53
CA TYR A 152 20.29 3.22 22.93
C TYR A 152 20.66 2.13 23.92
N GLN A 153 21.28 2.47 25.05
CA GLN A 153 21.62 1.51 26.10
C GLN A 153 20.36 0.94 26.76
N GLU A 154 19.38 1.77 27.10
CA GLU A 154 18.10 1.30 27.66
C GLU A 154 17.25 0.55 26.64
N LEU A 155 17.35 0.91 25.35
CA LEU A 155 16.64 0.24 24.26
C LEU A 155 17.27 -1.11 23.88
N SER A 156 18.58 -1.28 24.05
CA SER A 156 19.30 -2.51 23.69
C SER A 156 19.44 -3.52 24.83
N LYS A 157 19.14 -3.13 26.08
CA LYS A 157 19.05 -4.09 27.21
C LYS A 157 18.10 -5.24 26.83
N GLY A 158 18.63 -6.46 26.78
CA GLY A 158 17.89 -7.68 26.45
C GLY A 158 17.80 -8.04 24.96
N VAL A 159 18.20 -7.15 24.04
CA VAL A 159 18.18 -7.42 22.59
C VAL A 159 19.58 -7.82 22.11
N LYS A 160 19.75 -9.08 21.72
CA LYS A 160 20.98 -9.55 21.02
C LYS A 160 20.94 -9.03 19.57
N GLY A 161 21.49 -7.85 19.31
CA GLY A 161 21.50 -7.27 17.96
C GLY A 161 22.25 -5.95 17.83
N SER A 162 22.50 -5.53 16.59
CA SER A 162 23.26 -4.32 16.27
C SER A 162 22.48 -3.04 16.60
N ILE A 163 23.15 -2.11 17.28
CA ILE A 163 22.69 -0.75 17.63
C ILE A 163 22.39 0.09 16.35
N ASN A 164 22.84 -0.36 15.19
CA ASN A 164 22.62 0.30 13.89
C ASN A 164 21.15 0.32 13.44
N GLY A 165 20.24 -0.40 14.11
CA GLY A 165 18.80 -0.36 13.83
C GLY A 165 18.15 1.01 14.07
N PHE A 166 18.74 1.85 14.92
CA PHE A 166 18.17 3.16 15.30
C PHE A 166 18.65 4.34 14.44
N VAL A 167 19.33 4.09 13.31
CA VAL A 167 19.84 5.16 12.42
C VAL A 167 18.68 5.99 11.82
N ASN A 168 17.53 5.36 11.58
CA ASN A 168 16.33 6.07 11.13
C ASN A 168 15.38 6.36 12.29
N LEU A 169 15.66 7.45 13.01
CA LEU A 169 14.85 7.92 14.15
C LEU A 169 13.35 8.01 13.80
N ILE A 170 13.02 8.50 12.61
CA ILE A 170 11.62 8.65 12.17
C ILE A 170 10.93 7.28 12.09
N MET A 171 11.63 6.25 11.59
CA MET A 171 11.08 4.89 11.52
C MET A 171 10.82 4.32 12.91
N GLU A 172 11.74 4.52 13.85
CA GLU A 172 11.60 4.04 15.23
C GLU A 172 10.49 4.76 16.00
N LEU A 173 10.35 6.08 15.80
CA LEU A 173 9.22 6.84 16.33
C LEU A 173 7.89 6.33 15.74
N LYS A 174 7.83 6.03 14.44
CA LYS A 174 6.64 5.44 13.81
C LYS A 174 6.30 4.06 14.39
N LYS A 175 7.29 3.19 14.61
CA LYS A 175 7.13 1.89 15.28
C LYS A 175 6.55 2.07 16.69
N CYS A 176 7.16 2.94 17.50
CA CYS A 176 6.71 3.24 18.86
C CYS A 176 5.25 3.72 18.89
N CYS A 177 4.88 4.64 17.99
CA CYS A 177 3.51 5.15 17.87
C CYS A 177 2.49 4.09 17.43
N ASN A 178 2.93 3.02 16.76
CA ASN A 178 2.06 1.90 16.40
C ASN A 178 1.93 0.93 17.57
N HIS A 179 3.05 0.40 18.07
CA HIS A 179 3.07 -0.52 19.20
C HIS A 179 4.49 -0.63 19.79
N CYS A 180 4.62 -0.65 21.13
CA CYS A 180 5.92 -0.75 21.81
C CYS A 180 6.74 -1.99 21.39
N SER A 181 6.08 -3.13 21.15
CA SER A 181 6.76 -4.38 20.77
C SER A 181 7.46 -4.34 19.41
N LEU A 182 7.14 -3.35 18.56
CA LEU A 182 7.87 -3.12 17.31
C LEU A 182 9.26 -2.49 17.52
N VAL A 183 9.45 -1.85 18.68
CA VAL A 183 10.72 -1.22 19.07
C VAL A 183 11.54 -2.20 19.91
N ARG A 184 10.91 -2.82 20.92
CA ARG A 184 11.56 -3.74 21.85
C ARG A 184 10.60 -4.85 22.23
N GLN A 185 11.05 -6.10 22.10
CA GLN A 185 10.29 -7.27 22.54
C GLN A 185 10.08 -7.27 24.05
N TYR A 186 9.04 -7.98 24.51
CA TYR A 186 8.78 -8.14 25.93
C TYR A 186 9.91 -8.96 26.57
N ASP A 187 10.36 -8.53 27.75
CA ASP A 187 11.33 -9.30 28.53
C ASP A 187 10.69 -10.61 29.02
N ASP A 188 9.43 -10.53 29.49
CA ASP A 188 8.61 -11.66 29.88
C ASP A 188 7.29 -11.66 29.10
N ILE A 189 6.96 -12.79 28.47
CA ILE A 189 5.68 -12.99 27.78
C ILE A 189 4.71 -13.66 28.74
N GLU A 190 3.57 -13.00 28.99
CA GLU A 190 2.50 -13.56 29.82
C GLU A 190 1.97 -14.86 29.20
N ILE A 191 1.86 -15.91 30.01
CA ILE A 191 1.43 -17.25 29.57
C ILE A 191 -0.10 -17.32 29.45
N ASP A 192 -0.81 -16.71 30.39
CA ASP A 192 -2.28 -16.67 30.38
C ASP A 192 -2.81 -15.75 29.27
N ALA A 193 -3.82 -16.23 28.54
CA ALA A 193 -4.36 -15.50 27.38
C ALA A 193 -4.94 -14.13 27.77
N GLN A 194 -5.59 -14.02 28.93
CA GLN A 194 -6.17 -12.75 29.37
C GLN A 194 -5.07 -11.78 29.82
N SER A 195 -4.08 -12.25 30.58
CA SER A 195 -2.91 -11.45 30.96
C SER A 195 -2.13 -10.99 29.73
N ARG A 196 -1.91 -11.87 28.74
CA ARG A 196 -1.24 -11.55 27.48
C ARG A 196 -1.98 -10.49 26.68
N LEU A 197 -3.30 -10.59 26.62
CA LEU A 197 -4.13 -9.59 25.96
C LEU A 197 -4.03 -8.22 26.64
N GLN A 198 -4.05 -8.19 27.98
CA GLN A 198 -3.84 -6.94 28.72
C GLN A 198 -2.43 -6.37 28.49
N GLN A 199 -1.41 -7.24 28.40
CA GLN A 199 -0.04 -6.85 28.10
C GLN A 199 0.07 -6.16 26.73
N LEU A 200 -0.55 -6.74 25.69
CA LEU A 200 -0.61 -6.14 24.34
C LEU A 200 -1.34 -4.79 24.37
N LEU A 201 -2.52 -4.71 24.99
CA LEU A 201 -3.30 -3.49 25.05
C LEU A 201 -2.54 -2.34 25.72
N LYS A 202 -1.91 -2.59 26.88
CA LYS A 202 -1.15 -1.56 27.62
C LYS A 202 0.03 -0.98 26.83
N SER A 203 0.52 -1.72 25.83
CA SER A 203 1.65 -1.34 24.98
C SER A 203 1.28 -0.46 23.77
N SER A 204 0.00 -0.16 23.53
CA SER A 204 -0.41 0.74 22.44
C SER A 204 -1.75 1.44 22.68
N GLY A 205 -1.74 2.76 22.64
CA GLY A 205 -2.96 3.57 22.73
C GLY A 205 -3.91 3.29 21.55
N LYS A 206 -3.35 3.07 20.35
CA LYS A 206 -4.12 2.72 19.15
C LYS A 206 -4.82 1.38 19.32
N LEU A 207 -4.12 0.39 19.87
CA LEU A 207 -4.70 -0.94 20.08
C LEU A 207 -5.80 -0.91 21.16
N ILE A 208 -5.65 -0.10 22.21
CA ILE A 208 -6.71 0.11 23.22
C ILE A 208 -7.98 0.68 22.59
N LEU A 209 -7.84 1.71 21.74
CA LEU A 209 -9.00 2.30 21.07
C LEU A 209 -9.61 1.34 20.05
N LEU A 210 -8.76 0.68 19.25
CA LEU A 210 -9.18 -0.33 18.29
C LEU A 210 -9.96 -1.46 18.96
N ASP A 211 -9.54 -1.90 20.13
CA ASP A 211 -10.22 -2.94 20.90
C ASP A 211 -11.66 -2.58 21.25
N LYS A 212 -11.87 -1.36 21.77
CA LYS A 212 -13.21 -0.85 22.06
C LYS A 212 -14.08 -0.74 20.82
N LEU A 213 -13.50 -0.31 19.70
CA LEU A 213 -14.22 -0.17 18.43
C LEU A 213 -14.61 -1.54 17.86
N LEU A 214 -13.67 -2.49 17.81
CA LEU A 214 -13.91 -3.81 17.24
C LEU A 214 -14.96 -4.59 18.02
N CYS A 215 -14.94 -4.52 19.37
CA CYS A 215 -15.99 -5.14 20.19
C CYS A 215 -17.38 -4.60 19.81
N ARG A 216 -17.53 -3.27 19.72
CA ARG A 216 -18.81 -2.63 19.33
C ARG A 216 -19.22 -2.97 17.90
N LEU A 217 -18.28 -2.94 16.95
CA LEU A 217 -18.55 -3.24 15.54
C LEU A 217 -18.94 -4.71 15.32
N LYS A 218 -18.41 -5.63 16.13
CA LYS A 218 -18.79 -7.04 16.12
C LYS A 218 -20.21 -7.23 16.61
N GLU A 219 -20.61 -6.55 17.68
CA GLU A 219 -21.98 -6.59 18.21
C GLU A 219 -23.01 -6.08 17.20
N THR A 220 -22.67 -5.07 16.40
CA THR A 220 -23.57 -4.53 15.36
C THR A 220 -23.43 -5.24 14.01
N GLY A 221 -22.67 -6.33 13.93
CA GLY A 221 -22.56 -7.17 12.73
C GLY A 221 -21.79 -6.54 11.56
N HIS A 222 -20.91 -5.57 11.82
CA HIS A 222 -20.05 -5.00 10.77
C HIS A 222 -18.85 -5.91 10.45
N ARG A 223 -18.22 -5.66 9.31
CA ARG A 223 -16.96 -6.28 8.90
C ARG A 223 -15.89 -5.21 8.77
N VAL A 224 -14.66 -5.53 9.14
CA VAL A 224 -13.58 -4.52 9.28
C VAL A 224 -12.39 -4.87 8.42
N LEU A 225 -11.86 -3.88 7.70
CA LEU A 225 -10.59 -3.97 6.99
C LEU A 225 -9.56 -3.12 7.75
N ILE A 226 -8.42 -3.70 8.12
CA ILE A 226 -7.37 -3.02 8.87
C ILE A 226 -6.10 -3.01 8.02
N PHE A 227 -5.65 -1.80 7.66
CA PHE A 227 -4.45 -1.59 6.87
C PHE A 227 -3.26 -1.23 7.77
N SER A 228 -2.11 -1.84 7.54
CA SER A 228 -0.85 -1.47 8.18
C SER A 228 0.32 -1.51 7.22
N GLN A 229 1.20 -0.51 7.30
CA GLN A 229 2.42 -0.47 6.48
C GLN A 229 3.45 -1.54 6.89
N MET A 230 3.46 -1.96 8.17
CA MET A 230 4.49 -2.84 8.73
C MET A 230 3.93 -4.26 8.88
N VAL A 231 4.56 -5.23 8.23
CA VAL A 231 4.20 -6.66 8.35
C VAL A 231 4.23 -7.14 9.81
N MET A 232 5.24 -6.70 10.58
CA MET A 232 5.34 -7.01 12.01
C MET A 232 4.16 -6.49 12.85
N MET A 233 3.50 -5.41 12.40
CA MET A 233 2.30 -4.93 13.08
C MET A 233 1.09 -5.81 12.76
N LEU A 234 1.05 -6.41 11.57
CA LEU A 234 0.03 -7.41 11.23
C LEU A 234 0.20 -8.66 12.08
N ASP A 235 1.44 -9.07 12.41
CA ASP A 235 1.69 -10.18 13.35
C ASP A 235 1.09 -9.88 14.73
N ILE A 236 1.31 -8.69 15.28
CA ILE A 236 0.76 -8.25 16.57
C ILE A 236 -0.77 -8.21 16.52
N LEU A 237 -1.35 -7.67 15.45
CA LEU A 237 -2.79 -7.63 15.27
C LEU A 237 -3.38 -9.03 15.17
N GLN A 238 -2.72 -9.95 14.47
CA GLN A 238 -3.17 -11.33 14.32
C GLN A 238 -3.17 -12.07 15.67
N GLU A 239 -2.14 -11.87 16.51
CA GLU A 239 -2.12 -12.38 17.88
C GLU A 239 -3.27 -11.80 18.71
N TYR A 240 -3.46 -10.48 18.66
CA TYR A 240 -4.57 -9.79 19.34
C TYR A 240 -5.94 -10.35 18.91
N MET A 241 -6.16 -10.56 17.61
CA MET A 241 -7.41 -11.10 17.07
C MET A 241 -7.67 -12.53 17.57
N SER A 242 -6.61 -13.36 17.63
CA SER A 242 -6.69 -14.71 18.18
C SER A 242 -7.09 -14.70 19.66
N LEU A 243 -6.46 -13.85 20.47
CA LEU A 243 -6.76 -13.70 21.89
C LEU A 243 -8.20 -13.21 22.14
N ARG A 244 -8.73 -12.33 21.27
CA ARG A 244 -10.14 -11.89 21.29
C ARG A 244 -11.11 -12.85 20.63
N ARG A 245 -10.63 -13.95 20.03
CA ARG A 245 -11.43 -14.92 19.28
C ARG A 245 -12.22 -14.25 18.14
N PHE A 246 -11.54 -13.36 17.42
CA PHE A 246 -12.04 -12.76 16.20
C PHE A 246 -11.50 -13.55 15.00
N ASN A 247 -12.42 -14.11 14.20
CA ASN A 247 -12.05 -14.80 12.97
C ASN A 247 -11.52 -13.76 11.99
N THR A 248 -10.30 -13.98 11.49
CA THR A 248 -9.63 -13.01 10.63
C THR A 248 -8.88 -13.69 9.49
N GLN A 249 -8.80 -12.97 8.37
CA GLN A 249 -7.89 -13.27 7.28
C GLN A 249 -6.76 -12.26 7.26
N ARG A 250 -5.63 -12.64 6.67
CA ARG A 250 -4.47 -11.78 6.48
C ARG A 250 -4.01 -11.88 5.04
N LEU A 251 -3.55 -10.76 4.50
CA LEU A 251 -2.83 -10.69 3.23
C LEU A 251 -1.59 -9.83 3.43
N ASP A 252 -0.43 -10.40 3.08
CA ASP A 252 0.82 -9.65 2.98
C ASP A 252 1.66 -10.09 1.77
N GLY A 253 2.76 -9.37 1.55
CA GLY A 253 3.64 -9.58 0.40
C GLY A 253 4.33 -10.95 0.35
N SER A 254 4.39 -11.69 1.46
CA SER A 254 5.02 -13.02 1.53
C SER A 254 4.10 -14.16 1.09
N MET A 255 2.78 -13.93 1.09
CA MET A 255 1.81 -14.97 0.75
C MET A 255 1.86 -15.35 -0.73
N ARG A 256 1.73 -16.65 -1.02
CA ARG A 256 1.59 -17.15 -2.39
C ARG A 256 0.27 -16.72 -3.02
N ALA A 257 0.25 -16.57 -4.34
CA ALA A 257 -0.90 -16.04 -5.09
C ALA A 257 -2.17 -16.88 -4.94
N ASP A 258 -2.04 -18.21 -4.89
CA ASP A 258 -3.13 -19.15 -4.65
C ASP A 258 -3.78 -18.95 -3.27
N LEU A 259 -2.97 -18.85 -2.22
CA LEU A 259 -3.45 -18.58 -0.86
C LEU A 259 -4.08 -17.20 -0.72
N ARG A 260 -3.53 -16.18 -1.39
CA ARG A 260 -4.13 -14.83 -1.43
C ARG A 260 -5.54 -14.87 -1.99
N LYS A 261 -5.73 -15.57 -3.12
CA LYS A 261 -7.04 -15.71 -3.75
C LYS A 261 -8.01 -16.47 -2.85
N GLN A 262 -7.58 -17.57 -2.23
CA GLN A 262 -8.42 -18.33 -1.30
C GLN A 262 -8.87 -17.48 -0.09
N ALA A 263 -7.97 -16.69 0.51
CA ALA A 263 -8.32 -15.82 1.62
C ALA A 263 -9.33 -14.73 1.21
N LEU A 264 -9.16 -14.13 0.02
CA LEU A 264 -10.10 -13.16 -0.54
C LEU A 264 -11.47 -13.78 -0.83
N ASP A 265 -11.49 -14.96 -1.45
CA ASP A 265 -12.72 -15.67 -1.80
C ASP A 265 -13.47 -16.09 -0.53
N HIS A 266 -12.77 -16.60 0.50
CA HIS A 266 -13.37 -16.97 1.78
C HIS A 266 -13.95 -15.75 2.51
N PHE A 267 -13.27 -14.60 2.48
CA PHE A 267 -13.81 -13.38 3.06
C PHE A 267 -15.02 -12.86 2.27
N ASN A 268 -15.02 -12.93 0.94
CA ASN A 268 -16.14 -12.46 0.13
C ASN A 268 -17.31 -13.44 0.00
N ALA A 269 -17.15 -14.67 0.50
CA ALA A 269 -18.19 -15.70 0.44
C ALA A 269 -19.49 -15.26 1.15
N PRO A 270 -20.66 -15.61 0.59
CA PRO A 270 -21.92 -15.39 1.29
C PRO A 270 -21.92 -16.19 2.59
N ASN A 271 -22.17 -15.52 3.72
CA ASN A 271 -22.09 -16.07 5.08
C ASN A 271 -20.68 -16.39 5.60
N SER A 272 -19.64 -15.72 5.08
CA SER A 272 -18.30 -15.78 5.66
C SER A 272 -18.33 -15.44 7.16
N SER A 273 -17.70 -16.29 7.99
CA SER A 273 -17.58 -16.06 9.43
C SER A 273 -16.49 -15.04 9.79
N ASP A 274 -15.74 -14.55 8.80
CA ASP A 274 -14.61 -13.66 9.03
C ASP A 274 -15.07 -12.23 9.33
N PHE A 275 -14.66 -11.77 10.51
CA PHE A 275 -14.99 -10.46 11.04
C PHE A 275 -14.02 -9.38 10.54
N CYS A 276 -12.71 -9.65 10.58
CA CYS A 276 -11.69 -8.71 10.11
C CYS A 276 -10.81 -9.27 8.98
N PHE A 277 -10.33 -8.39 8.11
CA PHE A 277 -9.27 -8.67 7.16
C PHE A 277 -8.08 -7.74 7.43
N LEU A 278 -6.90 -8.32 7.65
CA LEU A 278 -5.64 -7.62 7.86
C LEU A 278 -4.89 -7.44 6.53
N LEU A 279 -4.57 -6.20 6.17
CA LEU A 279 -4.01 -5.77 4.88
C LEU A 279 -2.74 -4.91 5.04
#